data_AF-A0A7C2RS38-F1
#
_entry.id   AF-A0A7C2RS38-F1
#
_cell.length_a   1.000
_cell.length_b   1.000
_cell.length_c   1.000
_cell.angle_alpha   90.00
_cell.angle_beta   90.00
_cell.angle_gamma   90.00
#
_symmetry.space_group_name_H-M   'P 1'
#
loop_
_entity.id
_entity.type
_entity.pdbx_description
1 polymer ?
#
loop_
_entity_poly.entity_id
_entity_poly.type
_entity_poly.pdbx_seq_one_letter_code
_entity_poly.pdbx_strand_id
1 'polypeptide(L)'
;MQNLPYSFAKRHGMIAQRGDEPHTAPEDQPLLLLHRPGIKAVALAEARRALGRSFELREISNEAFEQLLARAYQRGSSDAMDTLGDLGDFDLSRAASALGEPADLLEAQDDAPIVRLINALLTEAIREDASDIHVETFENRLVVRFRVDGQLREVLE
;
A
#
# COMPACT_ATOMS: atom_id res chain seq x y z
N MET A 1 3.86 -7.11 14.14
CA MET A 1 2.99 -5.90 14.09
C MET A 1 1.77 -6.28 13.28
N GLN A 2 0.57 -6.29 13.85
CA GLN A 2 -0.65 -6.51 13.07
C GLN A 2 -1.30 -5.14 12.89
N ASN A 3 -0.81 -4.39 11.90
CA ASN A 3 -1.47 -3.17 11.47
C ASN A 3 -2.72 -3.57 10.68
N LEU A 4 -3.75 -2.73 10.71
CA LEU A 4 -4.86 -2.89 9.78
C LEU A 4 -4.32 -2.74 8.34
N PRO A 5 -4.88 -3.40 7.32
CA PRO A 5 -4.53 -3.12 5.93
C PRO A 5 -4.83 -1.66 5.56
N TYR A 6 -4.09 -1.09 4.61
CA TYR A 6 -4.26 0.32 4.20
C TYR A 6 -5.68 0.58 3.72
N SER A 7 -6.20 -0.32 2.87
CA SER A 7 -7.55 -0.23 2.32
C SER A 7 -8.62 -0.22 3.41
N PHE A 8 -8.46 -1.05 4.44
CA PHE A 8 -9.34 -1.08 5.60
C PHE A 8 -9.24 0.21 6.42
N ALA A 9 -8.01 0.64 6.72
CA ALA A 9 -7.75 1.85 7.49
C ALA A 9 -8.34 3.09 6.82
N LYS A 10 -8.12 3.25 5.51
CA LYS A 10 -8.66 4.36 4.72
C LYS A 10 -10.18 4.31 4.59
N ARG A 11 -10.76 3.15 4.26
CA ARG A 11 -12.21 2.97 4.07
C ARG A 11 -12.98 3.26 5.35
N HIS A 12 -12.49 2.77 6.49
CA HIS A 12 -13.19 2.88 7.75
C HIS A 12 -12.71 4.04 8.62
N GLY A 13 -11.64 4.74 8.22
CA GLY A 13 -11.13 5.91 8.92
C GLY A 13 -10.55 5.60 10.28
N MET A 14 -9.81 4.50 10.40
CA MET A 14 -9.19 4.06 11.65
C MET A 14 -7.79 3.48 11.46
N ILE A 15 -6.92 3.61 12.45
CA ILE A 15 -5.54 3.11 12.47
C ILE A 15 -5.28 2.43 13.81
N ALA A 16 -4.69 1.24 13.78
CA ALA A 16 -4.28 0.52 14.99
C ALA A 16 -2.79 0.80 15.29
N GLN A 17 -2.48 1.13 16.54
CA GLN A 17 -1.12 1.37 17.02
C GLN A 17 -0.95 0.77 18.44
N ARG A 18 0.26 0.35 18.83
CA ARG A 18 0.53 0.10 20.25
C ARG A 18 0.71 1.44 20.98
N GLY A 19 0.09 1.56 22.15
CA GLY A 19 0.30 2.72 23.02
C GLY A 19 1.76 2.82 23.44
N ASP A 20 2.26 4.04 23.62
CA ASP A 20 3.63 4.30 24.07
C ASP A 20 3.60 4.74 25.54
N GLU A 21 3.24 3.81 26.42
CA GLU A 21 3.17 4.09 27.86
C GLU A 21 4.55 3.91 28.51
N PRO A 22 5.08 4.94 29.20
CA PRO A 22 6.32 4.81 29.93
C PRO A 22 6.16 3.79 31.06
N HIS A 23 7.15 2.89 31.21
CA HIS A 23 7.19 1.78 32.17
C HIS A 23 6.34 0.53 31.86
N THR A 24 5.72 0.43 30.69
CA THR A 24 5.04 -0.80 30.25
C THR A 24 5.93 -1.59 29.29
N ALA A 25 6.07 -2.90 29.52
CA ALA A 25 6.80 -3.78 28.61
C ALA A 25 6.16 -3.73 27.21
N PRO A 26 6.93 -3.83 26.10
CA PRO A 26 6.39 -3.68 24.74
C PRO A 26 5.25 -4.67 24.40
N GLU A 27 5.25 -5.82 25.07
CA GLU A 27 4.25 -6.88 24.95
C GLU A 27 2.95 -6.60 25.70
N ASP A 28 3.02 -5.81 26.78
CA ASP A 28 1.89 -5.40 27.61
C ASP A 28 1.30 -4.05 27.19
N GLN A 29 1.89 -3.37 26.20
CA GLN A 29 1.36 -2.10 25.70
C GLN A 29 -0.05 -2.27 25.14
N PRO A 30 -1.03 -1.47 25.60
CA PRO A 30 -2.40 -1.56 25.12
C PRO A 30 -2.48 -1.25 23.63
N LEU A 31 -3.41 -1.90 22.94
CA LEU A 31 -3.71 -1.54 21.55
C LEU A 31 -4.59 -0.30 21.53
N LEU A 32 -4.18 0.71 20.80
CA LEU A 32 -4.93 1.93 20.57
C LEU A 32 -5.50 1.91 19.15
N LEU A 33 -6.81 2.14 19.03
CA LEU A 33 -7.51 2.34 17.77
C LEU A 33 -7.83 3.83 17.62
N LEU A 34 -7.03 4.50 16.81
CA LEU A 34 -7.22 5.89 16.43
C LEU A 34 -8.28 5.98 15.35
N HIS A 35 -9.27 6.88 15.46
CA HIS A 35 -10.33 7.00 14.47
C HIS A 35 -10.75 8.44 14.19
N ARG A 36 -11.30 8.67 12.99
CA ARG A 36 -11.93 9.96 12.61
C ARG A 36 -13.25 10.19 13.36
N PRO A 37 -13.73 11.44 13.45
CA PRO A 37 -15.04 11.74 14.00
C PRO A 37 -16.16 11.08 13.19
N GLY A 38 -17.23 10.63 13.85
CA GLY A 38 -18.39 10.03 13.18
C GLY A 38 -18.23 8.57 12.75
N ILE A 39 -17.33 7.82 13.39
CA ILE A 39 -17.13 6.40 13.10
C ILE A 39 -18.42 5.58 13.38
N LYS A 40 -18.75 4.65 12.48
CA LYS A 40 -19.93 3.78 12.61
C LYS A 40 -19.62 2.59 13.51
N ALA A 41 -20.58 2.17 14.34
CA ALA A 41 -20.44 0.99 15.22
C ALA A 41 -20.05 -0.30 14.47
N VAL A 42 -20.57 -0.49 13.25
CA VAL A 42 -20.21 -1.62 12.38
C VAL A 42 -18.71 -1.64 12.05
N ALA A 43 -18.10 -0.47 11.85
CA ALA A 43 -16.67 -0.38 11.57
C ALA A 43 -15.83 -0.79 12.80
N LEU A 44 -16.28 -0.43 14.01
CA LEU A 44 -15.64 -0.85 15.26
C LEU A 44 -15.78 -2.36 15.51
N ALA A 45 -16.93 -2.95 15.15
CA ALA A 45 -17.14 -4.38 15.21
C ALA A 45 -16.18 -5.15 14.27
N GLU A 46 -16.01 -4.66 13.03
CA GLU A 46 -15.04 -5.23 12.09
C GLU A 46 -13.59 -5.07 12.58
N ALA A 47 -13.24 -3.92 13.17
CA ALA A 47 -11.93 -3.72 13.77
C ALA A 47 -11.64 -4.75 14.88
N ARG A 48 -12.62 -5.00 15.75
CA ARG A 48 -12.53 -6.03 16.80
C ARG A 48 -12.41 -7.44 16.24
N ARG A 49 -13.16 -7.74 15.17
CA ARG A 49 -13.07 -9.03 14.47
C ARG A 49 -11.69 -9.24 13.85
N ALA A 50 -11.15 -8.22 13.18
CA ALA A 50 -9.87 -8.28 12.49
C ALA A 50 -8.67 -8.32 13.46
N LEU A 51 -8.69 -7.54 14.53
CA LEU A 51 -7.58 -7.41 15.48
C LEU A 51 -7.55 -8.53 16.53
N GLY A 52 -8.65 -9.25 16.73
CA GLY A 52 -8.73 -10.41 17.63
C GLY A 52 -8.49 -10.12 19.13
N ARG A 53 -8.39 -8.84 19.53
CA ARG A 53 -8.11 -8.41 20.90
C ARG A 53 -8.81 -7.10 21.26
N SER A 54 -8.89 -6.79 22.54
CA SER A 54 -9.40 -5.50 23.02
C SER A 54 -8.46 -4.35 22.66
N PHE A 55 -9.04 -3.18 22.44
CA PHE A 55 -8.32 -1.94 22.18
C PHE A 55 -9.04 -0.76 22.83
N GLU A 56 -8.28 0.30 23.07
CA GLU A 56 -8.80 1.60 23.47
C GLU A 56 -9.17 2.42 22.23
N LEU A 57 -10.31 3.11 22.26
CA LEU A 57 -10.66 4.05 21.20
C LEU A 57 -10.13 5.43 21.53
N ARG A 58 -9.59 6.11 20.51
CA ARG A 58 -9.27 7.53 20.59
C ARG A 58 -9.66 8.24 19.30
N GLU A 59 -10.53 9.22 19.43
CA GLU A 59 -10.88 10.09 18.31
C GLU A 59 -9.73 11.06 18.02
N ILE A 60 -9.44 11.24 16.74
CA ILE A 60 -8.46 12.20 16.22
C ILE A 60 -9.08 13.02 15.11
N SER A 61 -8.53 14.21 14.84
CA SER A 61 -8.98 15.04 13.73
C SER A 61 -8.74 14.35 12.39
N ASN A 62 -9.53 14.74 11.37
CA ASN A 62 -9.32 14.25 10.00
C ASN A 62 -7.90 14.56 9.51
N GLU A 63 -7.36 15.73 9.83
CA GLU A 63 -6.00 16.12 9.47
C GLU A 63 -4.95 15.22 10.14
N ALA A 64 -5.07 14.99 11.45
CA ALA A 64 -4.16 14.09 12.16
C ALA A 64 -4.24 12.65 11.63
N PHE A 65 -5.44 12.21 11.24
CA PHE A 65 -5.64 10.90 10.63
C PHE A 65 -4.89 10.78 9.30
N GLU A 66 -5.03 11.74 8.38
CA GLU A 66 -4.32 11.70 7.09
C GLU A 66 -2.79 11.73 7.28
N GLN A 67 -2.30 12.53 8.23
CA GLN A 67 -0.86 12.58 8.56
C GLN A 67 -0.35 11.23 9.11
N LEU A 68 -1.12 10.60 10.00
CA LEU A 68 -0.76 9.29 10.57
C LEU A 68 -0.90 8.16 9.55
N LEU A 69 -1.93 8.21 8.69
CA LEU A 69 -2.12 7.26 7.59
C LEU A 69 -0.93 7.32 6.64
N ALA A 70 -0.50 8.52 6.26
CA ALA A 70 0.69 8.69 5.43
C ALA A 70 1.91 8.05 6.10
N ARG A 71 2.21 8.39 7.37
CA ARG A 71 3.40 7.87 8.07
C ARG A 71 3.37 6.36 8.32
N ALA A 72 2.22 5.82 8.70
CA ALA A 72 2.08 4.40 9.08
C ALA A 72 2.29 3.46 7.89
N TYR A 73 1.87 3.86 6.69
CA TYR A 73 1.95 3.04 5.48
C TYR A 73 3.05 3.49 4.51
N GLN A 74 3.68 4.66 4.73
CA GLN A 74 4.94 5.03 4.08
C GLN A 74 6.08 4.06 4.41
N ARG A 75 6.09 3.41 5.58
CA ARG A 75 7.10 2.37 5.88
C ARG A 75 7.02 1.13 4.99
N GLY A 76 5.87 0.83 4.40
CA GLY A 76 5.78 -0.16 3.31
C GLY A 76 6.37 0.35 2.00
N SER A 77 6.42 1.67 1.81
CA SER A 77 7.15 2.32 0.71
C SER A 77 8.63 2.51 1.00
N SER A 78 9.07 2.53 2.27
CA SER A 78 10.49 2.57 2.64
C SER A 78 11.15 1.22 2.35
N ASP A 79 10.44 0.11 2.56
CA ASP A 79 10.88 -1.21 2.09
C ASP A 79 10.95 -1.23 0.56
N ALA A 80 10.00 -0.58 -0.12
CA ALA A 80 10.02 -0.36 -1.56
C ALA A 80 11.15 0.59 -2.03
N MET A 81 11.63 1.51 -1.18
CA MET A 81 12.72 2.46 -1.48
C MET A 81 14.11 1.85 -1.20
N ASP A 82 14.23 1.00 -0.18
CA ASP A 82 15.42 0.18 0.06
C ASP A 82 15.53 -0.94 -0.99
N THR A 83 14.40 -1.52 -1.43
CA THR A 83 14.41 -2.31 -2.68
C THR A 83 14.72 -1.43 -3.88
N LEU A 84 14.27 -0.17 -3.98
CA LEU A 84 14.59 0.75 -5.10
C LEU A 84 16.08 1.08 -5.24
N GLY A 85 16.82 1.12 -4.13
CA GLY A 85 18.28 1.18 -4.14
C GLY A 85 18.92 -0.09 -4.74
N ASP A 86 18.26 -1.24 -4.61
CA ASP A 86 18.62 -2.53 -5.21
C ASP A 86 17.93 -2.76 -6.59
N LEU A 87 16.90 -1.96 -6.95
CA LEU A 87 16.17 -1.99 -8.22
C LEU A 87 17.04 -1.47 -9.38
N GLY A 88 18.30 -1.07 -9.16
CA GLY A 88 19.28 -0.86 -10.23
C GLY A 88 19.37 -2.05 -11.21
N ASP A 89 18.96 -3.23 -10.75
CA ASP A 89 18.97 -4.49 -11.51
C ASP A 89 17.59 -5.18 -11.57
N PHE A 90 16.49 -4.51 -11.16
CA PHE A 90 15.17 -5.14 -11.23
C PHE A 90 14.59 -5.09 -12.64
N ASP A 91 14.61 -6.25 -13.27
CA ASP A 91 13.92 -6.54 -14.50
C ASP A 91 12.39 -6.40 -14.32
N LEU A 92 11.80 -5.43 -15.05
CA LEU A 92 10.37 -5.14 -15.11
C LEU A 92 9.53 -6.41 -15.38
N SER A 93 10.10 -7.36 -16.13
CA SER A 93 9.45 -8.65 -16.43
C SER A 93 9.24 -9.53 -15.19
N ARG A 94 10.14 -9.46 -14.20
CA ARG A 94 10.02 -10.20 -12.93
C ARG A 94 8.96 -9.56 -12.03
N ALA A 95 8.86 -8.24 -12.02
CA ALA A 95 7.81 -7.53 -11.29
C ALA A 95 6.42 -7.81 -11.88
N ALA A 96 6.32 -7.87 -13.22
CA ALA A 96 5.10 -8.26 -13.93
C ALA A 96 4.70 -9.71 -13.61
N SER A 97 5.66 -10.64 -13.62
CA SER A 97 5.42 -12.07 -13.34
C SER A 97 4.97 -12.33 -11.89
N ALA A 98 5.25 -11.42 -10.96
CA ALA A 98 4.79 -11.50 -9.57
C ALA A 98 3.29 -11.14 -9.40
N LEU A 99 2.65 -10.63 -10.46
CA LEU A 99 1.22 -10.39 -10.53
C LEU A 99 0.55 -11.70 -10.99
N GLY A 100 0.17 -12.55 -10.04
CA GLY A 100 -0.56 -13.78 -10.33
C GLY A 100 -1.91 -13.55 -11.03
N GLU A 101 -2.60 -14.65 -11.38
CA GLU A 101 -3.90 -14.61 -12.05
C GLU A 101 -4.94 -13.73 -11.32
N PRO A 102 -5.84 -13.06 -12.07
CA PRO A 102 -6.72 -12.01 -11.54
C PRO A 102 -7.68 -12.45 -10.43
N ALA A 103 -7.87 -13.76 -10.21
CA ALA A 103 -8.71 -14.30 -9.15
C ALA A 103 -8.10 -14.11 -7.74
N ASP A 104 -6.78 -14.00 -7.62
CA ASP A 104 -6.08 -13.95 -6.31
C ASP A 104 -5.78 -12.51 -5.84
N LEU A 105 -5.99 -11.51 -6.72
CA LEU A 105 -5.73 -10.08 -6.43
C LEU A 105 -6.75 -9.45 -5.45
N LEU A 106 -7.89 -10.11 -5.21
CA LEU A 106 -8.89 -9.69 -4.22
C LEU A 106 -8.65 -10.31 -2.84
N GLU A 107 -7.91 -11.43 -2.77
CA GLU A 107 -7.63 -12.18 -1.53
C GLU A 107 -6.18 -12.01 -1.03
N ALA A 108 -5.31 -11.36 -1.81
CA ALA A 108 -3.97 -10.96 -1.38
C ALA A 108 -4.05 -9.98 -0.19
N GLN A 109 -3.99 -10.55 1.02
CA GLN A 109 -3.88 -9.86 2.30
C GLN A 109 -2.55 -9.09 2.47
N ASP A 110 -1.67 -9.16 1.48
CA ASP A 110 -0.46 -8.33 1.34
C ASP A 110 -0.71 -7.19 0.34
N ASP A 111 -1.05 -6.01 0.86
CA ASP A 111 -0.89 -4.74 0.16
C ASP A 111 0.60 -4.64 -0.29
N ALA A 112 1.02 -4.51 -1.55
CA ALA A 112 0.34 -4.06 -2.74
C ALA A 112 1.21 -4.39 -3.98
N PRO A 113 1.11 -5.59 -4.57
CA PRO A 113 1.91 -5.98 -5.74
C PRO A 113 1.66 -5.05 -6.94
N ILE A 114 0.43 -4.55 -7.10
CA ILE A 114 0.08 -3.54 -8.11
C ILE A 114 0.82 -2.23 -7.88
N VAL A 115 0.92 -1.76 -6.63
CA VAL A 115 1.65 -0.51 -6.33
C VAL A 115 3.13 -0.67 -6.64
N ARG A 116 3.72 -1.85 -6.36
CA ARG A 116 5.11 -2.16 -6.75
C ARG A 116 5.29 -2.13 -8.27
N LEU A 117 4.38 -2.72 -9.04
CA LEU A 117 4.42 -2.66 -10.50
C LEU A 117 4.37 -1.23 -11.01
N ILE A 118 3.43 -0.41 -10.51
CA ILE A 118 3.32 1.00 -10.92
C ILE A 118 4.58 1.77 -10.59
N ASN A 119 5.15 1.60 -9.40
CA ASN A 119 6.39 2.26 -9.03
C ASN A 119 7.57 1.81 -9.90
N ALA A 120 7.65 0.53 -10.25
CA ALA A 120 8.68 0.01 -11.15
C ALA A 120 8.54 0.59 -12.56
N LEU A 121 7.32 0.62 -13.12
CA LEU A 121 7.03 1.24 -14.42
C LEU A 121 7.42 2.72 -14.46
N LEU A 122 7.07 3.49 -13.43
CA LEU A 122 7.44 4.90 -13.34
C LEU A 122 8.95 5.09 -13.23
N THR A 123 9.62 4.25 -12.44
CA THR A 123 11.08 4.28 -12.31
C THR A 123 11.75 4.00 -13.66
N GLU A 124 11.28 2.99 -14.37
CA GLU A 124 11.85 2.60 -15.67
C GLU A 124 11.60 3.67 -16.73
N ALA A 125 10.41 4.27 -16.76
CA ALA A 125 10.12 5.39 -17.65
C ALA A 125 11.06 6.59 -17.41
N ILE A 126 11.41 6.88 -16.14
CA ILE A 126 12.39 7.94 -15.82
C ILE A 126 13.79 7.53 -16.27
N ARG A 127 14.19 6.27 -16.09
CA ARG A 127 15.50 5.75 -16.54
C ARG A 127 15.67 5.83 -18.05
N GLU A 128 14.61 5.53 -18.79
CA GLU A 128 14.59 5.60 -20.26
C GLU A 128 14.33 7.01 -20.81
N ASP A 129 14.15 8.03 -19.95
CA ASP A 129 13.75 9.39 -20.33
C ASP A 129 12.49 9.41 -21.21
N ALA A 130 11.51 8.58 -20.85
CA ALA A 130 10.25 8.47 -21.54
C ALA A 130 9.37 9.71 -21.28
N SER A 131 8.89 10.31 -22.37
CA SER A 131 7.96 11.45 -22.33
C SER A 131 6.54 11.07 -21.91
N ASP A 132 6.12 9.84 -22.23
CA ASP A 132 4.77 9.34 -21.97
C ASP A 132 4.79 7.85 -21.67
N ILE A 133 3.86 7.43 -20.82
CA ILE A 133 3.56 6.02 -20.53
C ILE A 133 2.14 5.74 -21.02
N HIS A 134 2.02 4.83 -21.98
CA HIS A 134 0.77 4.37 -22.55
C HIS A 134 0.40 3.03 -21.94
N VAL A 135 -0.83 2.91 -21.44
CA VAL A 135 -1.38 1.64 -20.91
C VAL A 135 -2.62 1.31 -21.74
N GLU A 136 -2.57 0.20 -22.48
CA GLU A 136 -3.57 -0.20 -23.46
C GLU A 136 -4.16 -1.55 -23.10
N THR A 137 -5.46 -1.56 -22.83
CA THR A 137 -6.23 -2.77 -22.56
C THR A 137 -6.81 -3.35 -23.84
N PHE A 138 -6.53 -4.62 -24.11
CA PHE A 138 -7.17 -5.41 -25.16
C PHE A 138 -8.06 -6.48 -24.54
N GLU A 139 -8.78 -7.22 -25.38
CA GLU A 139 -9.72 -8.26 -24.94
C GLU A 139 -9.08 -9.31 -24.02
N ASN A 140 -7.83 -9.71 -24.31
CA ASN A 140 -7.15 -10.80 -23.61
C ASN A 140 -5.73 -10.45 -23.10
N ARG A 141 -5.31 -9.18 -23.20
CA ARG A 141 -3.95 -8.74 -22.80
C ARG A 141 -3.89 -7.26 -22.45
N LEU A 142 -2.86 -6.86 -21.72
CA LEU A 142 -2.60 -5.46 -21.36
C LEU A 142 -1.20 -5.09 -21.84
N VAL A 143 -1.11 -4.10 -22.72
CA VAL A 143 0.17 -3.67 -23.29
C VAL A 143 0.56 -2.33 -22.66
N VAL A 144 1.81 -2.21 -22.20
CA VAL A 144 2.39 -0.94 -21.75
C VAL A 144 3.48 -0.51 -22.72
N ARG A 145 3.43 0.76 -23.14
CA ARG A 145 4.41 1.34 -24.07
C ARG A 145 4.97 2.66 -23.52
N PHE A 146 6.25 2.91 -23.74
CA PHE A 146 6.90 4.19 -23.47
C PHE A 146 7.10 4.97 -24.76
N ARG A 147 6.89 6.30 -24.70
CA ARG A 147 7.29 7.21 -25.78
C ARG A 147 8.65 7.82 -25.46
N VAL A 148 9.69 7.29 -26.09
CA VAL A 148 11.08 7.78 -25.95
C VAL A 148 11.51 8.42 -27.26
N ASP A 149 11.96 9.67 -27.22
CA ASP A 149 12.33 10.45 -28.42
C ASP A 149 11.25 10.44 -29.52
N GLY A 150 9.98 10.48 -29.11
CA GLY A 150 8.83 10.46 -30.03
C GLY A 150 8.48 9.09 -30.63
N GLN A 151 9.21 8.02 -30.30
CA GLN A 151 8.91 6.65 -30.73
C GLN A 151 8.27 5.84 -29.62
N LEU A 152 7.23 5.06 -29.96
CA LEU A 152 6.59 4.14 -29.03
C LEU A 152 7.38 2.82 -28.97
N ARG A 153 7.73 2.40 -27.77
CA ARG A 153 8.40 1.12 -27.48
C ARG A 153 7.57 0.33 -26.49
N GLU A 154 7.37 -0.95 -26.75
CA GLU A 154 6.65 -1.85 -25.85
C GLU A 154 7.58 -2.32 -24.73
N VAL A 155 7.07 -2.29 -23.49
CA VAL A 155 7.84 -2.65 -22.29
C VAL A 155 7.16 -3.75 -21.45
N LEU A 156 5.86 -3.99 -21.66
CA LEU A 156 5.10 -5.04 -20.97
C LEU A 156 3.91 -5.48 -21.84
N GLU A 157 3.59 -6.77 -21.82
CA GLU A 157 2.43 -7.41 -22.47
C GLU A 157 1.74 -8.42 -21.53
#